data_AF-A0A1F8STL6-F1
#
_entry.id   AF-A0A1F8STL6-F1
#
_cell.length_a   1.000
_cell.length_b   1.000
_cell.length_c   1.000
_cell.angle_alpha   90.00
_cell.angle_beta   90.00
_cell.angle_gamma   90.00
#
_symmetry.space_group_name_H-M   'P 1'
#
loop_
_entity.id
_entity.type
_entity.pdbx_description
1 polymer ?
#
loop_
_entity_poly.entity_id
_entity_poly.type
_entity_poly.pdbx_seq_one_letter_code
_entity_poly.pdbx_strand_id
1 'polypeptide(L)' 'MDTPIVNEIVKKLEKLPSKLQRQVLTYVEALQIPATRGVSGQQLIQFAGVIPKEDLTIMQEAIEKGCEQVDTSEW' A
#
# COMPACT_ATOMS: atom_id res chain seq x y z
N MET A 1 -26.94 -19.93 0.06
CA MET A 1 -26.89 -19.05 -1.13
C MET A 1 -25.88 -19.66 -2.08
N ASP A 2 -26.33 -20.20 -3.21
CA ASP A 2 -25.43 -20.63 -4.27
C ASP A 2 -24.78 -19.39 -4.89
N THR A 3 -23.49 -19.23 -4.65
CA THR A 3 -22.69 -18.21 -5.34
C THR A 3 -21.97 -18.92 -6.48
N PRO A 4 -22.44 -18.79 -7.73
CA PRO A 4 -21.94 -19.59 -8.85
C PRO A 4 -20.42 -19.46 -9.04
N ILE A 5 -19.86 -18.31 -8.67
CA ILE A 5 -18.42 -18.04 -8.69
C ILE A 5 -17.65 -18.86 -7.65
N VAL A 6 -18.16 -19.00 -6.42
CA VAL A 6 -17.50 -19.80 -5.38
C VAL A 6 -17.44 -21.27 -5.80
N ASN A 7 -18.54 -21.78 -6.35
CA ASN A 7 -18.60 -23.16 -6.83
C ASN A 7 -17.60 -23.42 -7.97
N GLU A 8 -17.43 -22.49 -8.91
CA GLU A 8 -16.42 -22.60 -9.97
C GLU A 8 -14.98 -22.48 -9.44
N ILE A 9 -14.73 -21.63 -8.43
CA ILE A 9 -13.43 -21.53 -7.76
C ILE A 9 -13.06 -22.86 -7.09
N VAL A 10 -13.99 -23.48 -6.35
CA VAL A 10 -13.77 -24.77 -5.68
C VAL A 10 -13.43 -25.86 -6.70
N LYS A 11 -14.22 -26.00 -7.78
CA LYS A 11 -13.94 -26.99 -8.84
C LYS A 11 -12.56 -26.82 -9.49
N LYS A 12 -12.07 -25.59 -9.62
CA LYS A 12 -10.74 -25.31 -10.18
C LYS A 12 -9.64 -25.59 -9.16
N LEU A 13 -9.86 -25.28 -7.88
CA LEU A 13 -8.92 -25.55 -6.79
C LEU A 13 -8.68 -27.04 -6.56
N GLU A 14 -9.73 -27.86 -6.63
CA GLU A 14 -9.64 -29.32 -6.47
C GLU A 14 -8.69 -29.98 -7.49
N LYS A 15 -8.51 -29.36 -8.66
CA LYS A 15 -7.61 -29.85 -9.72
C LYS A 15 -6.16 -29.41 -9.55
N LEU A 16 -5.86 -28.51 -8.61
CA LEU A 16 -4.51 -28.01 -8.39
C LEU A 16 -3.71 -28.93 -7.47
N PRO A 17 -2.38 -29.08 -7.69
CA PRO A 17 -1.49 -29.69 -6.71
C PRO A 17 -1.54 -28.98 -5.36
N SER A 18 -1.32 -29.72 -4.26
CA SER A 18 -1.44 -29.19 -2.89
C SER A 18 -0.60 -27.95 -2.60
N LYS A 19 0.59 -27.82 -3.24
CA LYS A 19 1.43 -26.62 -3.13
C LYS A 19 0.72 -25.37 -3.65
N LEU A 20 0.04 -25.48 -4.80
CA LEU A 20 -0.67 -24.36 -5.41
C LEU A 20 -1.98 -24.06 -4.66
N GLN A 21 -2.66 -25.09 -4.13
CA GLN A 21 -3.81 -24.88 -3.25
C GLN A 21 -3.43 -24.04 -2.01
N ARG A 22 -2.28 -24.36 -1.39
CA ARG A 22 -1.75 -23.56 -0.25
C ARG A 22 -1.43 -22.13 -0.65
N GLN A 23 -0.85 -21.91 -1.83
CA GLN A 23 -0.58 -20.56 -2.33
C GLN A 23 -1.88 -19.75 -2.52
N VAL A 24 -2.94 -20.37 -3.04
CA VAL A 24 -4.25 -19.72 -3.19
C VAL A 24 -4.85 -19.40 -1.82
N LEU A 25 -4.74 -20.31 -0.84
CA LEU A 25 -5.20 -20.05 0.52
C LEU A 25 -4.52 -18.81 1.12
N THR A 26 -3.19 -18.75 1.05
CA THR A 26 -2.42 -17.59 1.53
C THR A 26 -2.84 -16.28 0.85
N TYR A 27 -3.12 -16.32 -0.46
CA TYR A 27 -3.60 -15.15 -1.18
C TYR A 27 -4.99 -14.70 -0.69
N VAL A 28 -5.93 -15.63 -0.53
CA VAL A 28 -7.28 -15.33 -0.04
C VAL A 28 -7.25 -14.79 1.39
N GLU A 29 -6.36 -15.31 2.25
CA GLU A 29 -6.12 -14.77 3.60
C GLU A 29 -5.60 -13.32 3.52
N ALA A 30 -4.65 -13.03 2.62
CA ALA A 30 -4.15 -11.68 2.41
C ALA A 30 -5.23 -10.70 1.90
N LEU A 31 -6.19 -11.16 1.10
CA LEU A 31 -7.32 -10.35 0.65
C LEU A 31 -8.31 -10.00 1.77
N GLN A 32 -8.35 -10.80 2.84
CA GLN A 32 -9.19 -10.53 4.02
C GLN A 32 -8.53 -9.55 4.99
N ILE A 33 -7.21 -9.37 4.91
CA ILE A 33 -6.54 -8.27 5.59
C ILE A 33 -7.08 -7.00 4.93
N PRO A 34 -7.71 -6.09 5.70
CA PRO A 34 -8.17 -4.83 5.15
C PRO A 34 -6.99 -4.19 4.41
N ALA A 35 -7.17 -3.88 3.12
CA ALA A 35 -6.24 -3.02 2.39
C ALA A 35 -5.89 -1.89 3.35
N THR A 36 -4.60 -1.73 3.67
CA THR A 36 -4.11 -0.85 4.74
C THR A 36 -4.92 0.43 4.72
N ARG A 37 -5.89 0.54 5.64
CA ARG A 37 -6.75 1.71 5.66
C ARG A 37 -5.85 2.84 6.11
N GLY A 38 -5.71 3.86 5.26
CA GLY A 38 -5.05 5.09 5.67
C GLY A 38 -5.64 5.56 7.01
N VAL A 39 -4.82 6.20 7.83
CA VAL A 39 -5.31 6.83 9.06
C VAL A 39 -6.30 7.93 8.70
N SER A 40 -7.30 8.14 9.55
CA SER A 40 -8.23 9.26 9.34
C SER A 40 -7.44 10.57 9.37
N GLY A 41 -7.73 11.49 8.44
CA GLY A 41 -7.10 12.83 8.45
C GLY A 41 -7.30 13.57 9.77
N GLN A 42 -8.38 13.27 10.52
CA GLN A 42 -8.59 13.80 11.87
C GLN A 42 -7.47 13.40 12.85
N GLN A 43 -6.91 12.20 12.69
CA GLN A 43 -5.79 11.72 13.51
C GLN A 43 -4.47 12.40 13.14
N LEU A 44 -4.39 13.07 11.98
CA LEU A 44 -3.21 13.81 11.55
C LEU A 44 -3.18 15.23 12.10
N ILE A 45 -4.31 15.78 12.58
CA ILE A 45 -4.39 17.15 13.11
C ILE A 45 -3.43 17.36 14.28
N GLN A 46 -3.18 16.33 15.10
CA GLN A 46 -2.23 16.40 16.22
C GLN A 46 -0.79 16.71 15.78
N PHE A 47 -0.47 16.50 14.50
CA PHE A 47 0.85 16.79 13.93
C PHE A 47 0.91 18.19 13.28
N ALA A 48 -0.18 18.96 13.27
CA ALA A 48 -0.15 20.31 12.72
C ALA A 48 0.77 21.21 13.56
N GLY A 49 1.81 21.76 12.93
CA GLY A 49 2.76 22.67 13.59
C GLY A 49 3.78 21.99 14.52
N VAL A 50 3.91 20.66 14.49
CA VAL A 50 4.91 19.96 15.32
C VAL A 50 6.34 20.10 14.82
N ILE A 51 6.53 20.55 13.58
CA ILE A 51 7.85 20.75 12.99
C ILE A 51 8.29 22.18 13.32
N PRO A 52 9.41 22.37 14.05
CA PRO A 52 10.00 23.68 14.29
C PRO A 52 10.29 24.44 13.00
N LYS A 53 10.30 25.76 13.06
CA LYS A 53 10.52 26.60 11.89
C LYS A 53 11.90 26.36 11.27
N GLU A 54 12.89 26.13 12.10
CA GLU A 54 14.27 25.88 11.71
C GLU A 54 14.37 24.59 10.89
N ASP A 55 13.69 23.53 11.35
CA ASP A 55 13.62 22.25 10.64
C ASP A 55 12.87 22.39 9.31
N LEU A 56 11.81 23.21 9.25
CA LEU A 56 11.13 23.52 7.99
C LEU A 56 12.06 24.19 6.98
N THR A 57 12.93 25.11 7.43
CA THR A 57 13.94 25.74 6.55
C THR A 57 14.93 24.71 6.01
N ILE A 58 15.42 23.80 6.86
CA ILE A 58 16.33 22.73 6.43
C ILE A 58 15.66 21.82 5.39
N MET A 59 14.39 21.44 5.62
CA MET A 59 13.63 20.60 4.68
C MET A 59 13.45 21.30 3.33
N GLN A 60 13.11 22.59 3.34
CA GLN A 60 12.95 23.39 2.14
C GLN A 60 14.25 23.42 1.32
N GLU A 61 15.38 23.75 1.95
CA GLU A 61 16.67 23.78 1.25
C GLU A 61 17.05 22.42 0.64
N ALA A 62 16.74 21.32 1.34
CA ALA A 62 17.03 19.98 0.86
C ALA A 62 16.19 19.62 -0.39
N ILE A 63 14.91 20.02 -0.41
CA ILE A 63 14.02 19.81 -1.56
C ILE A 63 14.50 20.63 -2.76
N GLU A 64 14.80 21.92 -2.55
CA GLU A 64 15.27 22.82 -3.61
C GLU A 64 16.61 22.38 -4.20
N LYS A 65 17.52 21.83 -3.38
CA LYS A 65 18.83 21.35 -3.84
C LYS A 65 18.79 19.95 -4.46
N GLY A 66 17.93 19.06 -3.95
CA GLY A 66 17.99 17.62 -4.25
C GLY A 66 16.82 17.03 -5.02
N CYS A 67 15.65 17.69 -5.05
CA CYS A 67 14.44 17.15 -5.70
C CYS A 67 13.96 18.02 -6.86
N GLU A 68 14.10 19.35 -6.76
CA GLU A 68 13.55 20.28 -7.74
C GLU A 68 14.57 20.69 -8.82
N GLN A 69 15.85 20.35 -8.66
CA GLN A 69 16.84 20.48 -9.71
C GLN A 69 16.71 19.31 -10.68
N VAL A 70 15.86 19.50 -11.69
CA VAL A 70 15.81 18.58 -12.83
C VAL A 70 16.99 18.88 -13.74
N ASP A 71 18.01 18.01 -13.73
CA ASP A 71 19.03 18.05 -14.77
C ASP A 71 18.44 17.54 -16.09
N THR A 72 18.17 18.47 -17.01
CA THR A 72 17.61 18.16 -18.33
C THR A 72 18.60 17.47 -19.26
N SER A 73 19.88 17.33 -18.86
CA SER A 73 20.95 16.69 -19.60
C SER A 73 21.30 15.28 -19.10
N GLU A 74 20.69 14.81 -18.01
CA GLU A 74 20.89 13.46 -17.46
C GLU A 74 19.99 12.37 -18.09
N TRP A 75 19.31 12.67 -19.22
CA TRP A 75 18.44 11.74 -19.95
C TRP A 75 18.91 11.47 -21.38
#